data_AF-A0A0K8VD98-F1
#
_entry.id   AF-A0A0K8VD98-F1
#
_cell.length_a   1.000
_cell.length_b   1.000
_cell.length_c   1.000
_cell.angle_alpha   90.00
_cell.angle_beta   90.00
_cell.angle_gamma   90.00
#
_symmetry.space_group_name_H-M   'P 1'
#
loop_
_entity.id
_entity.type
_entity.pdbx_description
1 polymer ?
#
loop_
_entity_poly.entity_id
_entity_poly.type
_entity_poly.pdbx_seq_one_letter_code
_entity_poly.pdbx_strand_id
1 'polypeptide(L)'
;FIKRDGNSNRIGYNLPFSPFSRSNAHRLVILLQRRKKYKSRTILGYKTLAEGIIRMDAVLQKSMDMTVELTASGKNGRPGTTVACLRAERVSSIPVDQDNKNNNSVLLADRVAEYSDEDE
;
A
#
# COMPACT_ATOMS: atom_id res chain seq x y z
N PHE A 1 -1.54 5.99 -8.16
CA PHE A 1 -2.97 6.33 -8.20
C PHE A 1 -3.76 5.06 -8.42
N ILE A 2 -4.68 4.72 -7.52
CA ILE A 2 -5.50 3.52 -7.63
C ILE A 2 -6.86 3.95 -8.18
N LYS A 3 -7.18 3.53 -9.40
CA LYS A 3 -8.48 3.77 -10.02
C LYS A 3 -9.31 2.50 -9.87
N ARG A 4 -10.50 2.60 -9.27
CA ARG A 4 -11.47 1.52 -9.34
C ARG A 4 -12.00 1.42 -10.76
N ASP A 5 -11.86 0.24 -11.35
CA ASP A 5 -12.55 -0.12 -12.58
C ASP A 5 -13.62 -1.17 -12.19
N GLY A 6 -14.88 -0.74 -12.08
CA GLY A 6 -16.03 -1.61 -11.77
C GLY A 6 -16.49 -1.59 -10.30
N ASN A 7 -17.48 -2.45 -10.00
CA ASN A 7 -18.23 -2.48 -8.74
C ASN A 7 -17.59 -3.37 -7.64
N SER A 8 -16.33 -3.77 -7.80
CA SER A 8 -15.65 -4.61 -6.82
C SER A 8 -15.28 -3.79 -5.59
N ASN A 9 -15.69 -4.28 -4.41
CA ASN A 9 -15.42 -3.64 -3.12
C ASN A 9 -13.98 -3.85 -2.62
N ARG A 10 -13.18 -4.66 -3.32
CA ARG A 10 -11.79 -4.99 -2.94
C ARG A 10 -10.82 -4.57 -4.03
N ILE A 11 -9.69 -4.00 -3.63
CA ILE A 11 -8.61 -3.59 -4.53
C ILE A 11 -7.29 -4.01 -3.88
N GLY A 12 -6.42 -4.66 -4.65
CA GLY A 12 -5.04 -4.98 -4.24
C GLY A 12 -4.04 -4.16 -5.05
N TYR A 13 -2.93 -3.78 -4.44
CA TYR A 13 -1.86 -3.03 -5.08
C TYR A 13 -0.54 -3.21 -4.33
N ASN A 14 0.58 -3.11 -5.04
CA ASN A 14 1.92 -3.09 -4.46
C ASN A 14 2.48 -1.66 -4.54
N LEU A 15 3.08 -1.20 -3.45
CA LEU A 15 3.78 0.09 -3.39
C LEU A 15 5.25 -0.16 -3.06
N PRO A 16 6.20 0.52 -3.73
CA PRO A 16 7.59 0.48 -3.31
C PRO A 16 7.73 1.16 -1.94
N PHE A 17 8.50 0.54 -1.06
CA PHE A 17 8.85 1.08 0.25
C PHE A 17 10.36 0.98 0.45
N SER A 18 10.97 2.04 0.99
CA SER A 18 12.37 2.03 1.40
C SER A 18 12.45 2.18 2.92
N PRO A 19 13.12 1.25 3.64
CA PRO A 19 13.26 1.31 5.09
C PRO A 19 14.10 2.50 5.56
N PHE A 20 14.83 3.16 4.66
CA PHE A 20 15.63 4.34 4.98
C PHE A 20 14.83 5.65 4.94
N SER A 21 13.51 5.59 4.68
CA SER A 21 12.68 6.80 4.75
C SER A 21 12.53 7.26 6.20
N ARG A 22 12.75 8.55 6.45
CA ARG A 22 12.67 9.13 7.81
C ARG A 22 11.35 8.89 8.55
N SER A 23 10.25 8.64 7.82
CA SER A 23 8.92 8.51 8.40
C SER A 23 8.48 7.07 8.67
N ASN A 24 9.14 6.06 8.10
CA ASN A 24 8.73 4.64 8.17
C ASN A 24 7.22 4.42 7.96
N ALA A 25 6.60 5.20 7.07
CA ALA A 25 5.16 5.21 6.89
C ALA A 25 4.73 5.62 5.49
N HIS A 26 3.58 5.09 5.06
CA HIS A 26 2.89 5.47 3.84
C HIS A 26 1.70 6.37 4.14
N ARG A 27 1.71 7.58 3.57
CA ARG A 27 0.55 8.47 3.60
C ARG A 27 -0.45 8.05 2.53
N LEU A 28 -1.66 7.72 2.97
CA LEU A 28 -2.81 7.46 2.12
C LEU A 28 -3.60 8.76 1.92
N VAL A 29 -4.02 9.00 0.68
CA VAL A 29 -4.86 10.16 0.32
C VAL A 29 -6.03 9.67 -0.51
N ILE A 30 -7.25 9.86 -0.01
CA ILE A 30 -8.48 9.54 -0.73
C ILE A 30 -8.88 10.74 -1.58
N LEU A 31 -8.78 10.57 -2.89
CA LEU A 31 -9.09 11.59 -3.88
C LEU A 31 -10.40 11.26 -4.60
N LEU A 32 -11.30 12.24 -4.68
CA LEU A 32 -12.44 12.18 -5.59
C LEU A 32 -12.03 12.76 -6.95
N GLN A 33 -11.95 11.88 -7.94
CA GLN A 33 -11.82 12.27 -9.34
C GLN A 33 -13.16 12.83 -9.84
N ARG A 34 -13.16 14.05 -10.37
CA ARG A 34 -14.35 14.74 -10.86
C ARG A 34 -14.10 15.42 -12.19
N ARG A 35 -15.14 15.56 -13.00
CA ARG A 35 -15.10 16.34 -14.24
C ARG A 35 -15.49 17.78 -13.91
N LYS A 36 -14.66 18.74 -14.27
CA LYS A 36 -14.92 20.18 -14.07
C LYS A 36 -14.95 20.88 -15.42
N LYS A 37 -15.99 21.68 -15.65
CA LYS A 37 -16.12 22.48 -16.88
C LYS A 37 -15.36 23.79 -16.74
N TYR A 38 -14.54 24.11 -17.73
CA TYR A 38 -13.84 25.38 -17.88
C TYR A 38 -14.09 25.90 -19.29
N LYS A 39 -14.84 27.01 -19.40
CA LYS A 39 -15.33 27.52 -20.68
C LYS A 39 -16.03 26.40 -21.47
N SER A 40 -15.55 26.06 -22.67
CA SER A 40 -16.09 25.01 -23.54
C SER A 40 -15.44 23.64 -23.32
N ARG A 41 -14.46 23.50 -22.42
CA ARG A 41 -13.72 22.25 -22.20
C ARG A 41 -14.00 21.64 -20.83
N THR A 42 -14.26 20.34 -20.81
CA THR A 42 -14.29 19.57 -19.57
C THR A 42 -12.89 19.05 -19.27
N ILE A 43 -12.35 19.38 -18.09
CA ILE A 43 -11.07 18.86 -17.61
C ILE A 43 -11.30 17.97 -16.40
N LEU A 44 -10.35 17.09 -16.14
CA LEU A 44 -10.34 16.30 -14.94
C LEU A 44 -9.77 17.10 -13.77
N GLY A 45 -10.42 17.01 -12.61
CA GLY A 45 -9.92 17.55 -11.37
C GLY A 45 -10.00 16.52 -10.25
N TYR A 46 -9.22 16.74 -9.20
CA TYR A 46 -9.22 15.91 -8.01
C TYR A 46 -9.52 16.77 -6.79
N LYS A 47 -10.31 16.23 -5.86
CA LYS A 47 -10.54 16.82 -4.55
C LYS A 47 -10.12 15.82 -3.48
N THR A 48 -9.23 16.23 -2.59
CA THR A 48 -8.92 15.43 -1.40
C THR A 48 -10.13 15.37 -0.48
N LEU A 49 -10.50 14.16 -0.08
CA LEU A 49 -11.60 13.90 0.85
C LEU A 49 -11.06 13.57 2.24
N ALA A 50 -10.09 12.66 2.32
CA ALA A 50 -9.55 12.19 3.58
C ALA A 50 -8.11 11.71 3.43
N GLU A 51 -7.39 11.64 4.54
CA GLU A 51 -6.00 11.20 4.61
C GLU A 51 -5.80 10.23 5.78
N GLY A 52 -4.89 9.28 5.61
CA GLY A 52 -4.52 8.33 6.65
C GLY A 52 -3.05 7.95 6.53
N ILE A 53 -2.55 7.19 7.49
CA ILE A 53 -1.16 6.74 7.53
C ILE A 53 -1.12 5.25 7.82
N ILE A 54 -0.38 4.50 6.98
CA ILE A 54 0.04 3.13 7.28
C ILE A 54 1.47 3.21 7.82
N ARG A 55 1.66 2.79 9.07
CA ARG A 55 3.01 2.62 9.62
C ARG A 55 3.56 1.28 9.14
N MET A 56 4.78 1.32 8.62
CA MET A 56 5.42 0.14 8.01
C MET A 56 6.23 -0.67 9.03
N ASP A 57 6.49 -0.10 10.21
CA ASP A 57 7.12 -0.78 11.36
C ASP A 57 6.60 -2.21 11.59
N ALA A 58 5.28 -2.38 11.68
CA ALA A 58 4.65 -3.68 11.89
C ALA A 58 4.48 -4.50 10.60
N VAL A 59 4.25 -3.84 9.46
CA VAL A 59 4.03 -4.51 8.16
C VAL A 59 5.30 -5.21 7.67
N LEU A 60 6.47 -4.63 7.94
CA LEU A 60 7.76 -5.18 7.56
C LEU A 60 8.14 -6.43 8.35
N GLN A 61 7.53 -6.64 9.53
CA GLN A 61 7.82 -7.79 10.39
C GLN A 61 7.00 -9.01 10.00
N LYS A 62 5.72 -8.82 9.68
CA LYS A 62 4.82 -9.90 9.30
C LYS A 62 3.64 -9.39 8.48
N SER A 63 3.02 -10.31 7.75
CA SER A 63 1.73 -10.05 7.14
C SER A 63 0.66 -9.85 8.21
N MET A 64 -0.23 -8.89 7.99
CA MET A 64 -1.33 -8.60 8.92
C MET A 64 -2.53 -7.95 8.24
N ASP A 65 -3.68 -8.09 8.87
CA ASP A 65 -4.85 -7.27 8.60
C ASP A 65 -4.80 -6.04 9.50
N MET A 66 -5.20 -4.88 8.98
CA MET A 66 -5.19 -3.65 9.75
C MET A 66 -6.31 -2.70 9.35
N THR A 67 -6.65 -1.80 10.27
CA THR A 67 -7.59 -0.71 10.06
C THR A 67 -6.85 0.62 10.10
N VAL A 68 -7.10 1.47 9.12
CA VAL A 68 -6.51 2.81 9.01
C VAL A 68 -7.63 3.84 9.17
N GLU A 69 -7.52 4.67 10.20
CA GLU A 69 -8.40 5.82 10.33
C GLU A 69 -8.07 6.87 9.28
N LEU A 70 -9.11 7.37 8.63
CA LEU A 70 -9.03 8.42 7.63
C LEU A 70 -9.60 9.70 8.23
N THR A 71 -8.77 10.73 8.28
CA THR A 71 -9.12 12.06 8.81
C THR A 71 -9.51 13.02 7.70
N ALA A 72 -10.42 13.95 7.98
CA ALA A 72 -10.83 14.97 7.03
C ALA A 72 -9.64 15.80 6.55
N SER A 73 -9.58 16.11 5.25
CA SER A 73 -8.56 17.00 4.67
C SER A 73 -9.18 18.28 4.11
N GLY A 74 -8.56 19.43 4.39
CA GLY A 74 -8.91 20.73 3.84
C GLY A 74 -9.58 21.72 4.80
N LYS A 75 -9.85 22.95 4.32
CA LYS A 75 -10.34 24.10 5.12
C LYS A 75 -11.72 23.92 5.76
N ASN A 76 -12.52 22.97 5.28
CA ASN A 76 -13.91 22.77 5.73
C ASN A 76 -14.06 21.57 6.68
N GLY A 77 -13.00 20.76 6.85
CA GLY A 77 -12.97 19.68 7.82
C GLY A 77 -12.23 20.16 9.08
N ARG A 78 -12.77 19.83 10.25
CA ARG A 78 -12.05 20.09 11.50
C ARG A 78 -10.83 19.15 11.52
N PRO A 79 -9.58 19.68 11.52
CA PRO A 79 -8.39 18.85 11.47
C PRO A 79 -8.41 17.82 12.61
N GLY A 80 -8.02 16.58 12.31
CA GLY A 80 -8.06 15.47 13.27
C GLY A 80 -9.42 14.79 13.44
N THR A 81 -10.47 15.20 12.72
CA THR A 81 -11.75 14.47 12.75
C THR A 81 -11.67 13.25 11.85
N THR A 82 -11.81 12.05 12.43
CA THR A 82 -11.96 10.81 11.69
C THR A 82 -13.29 10.81 10.93
N VAL A 83 -13.24 10.62 9.61
CA VAL A 83 -14.40 10.65 8.70
C VAL A 83 -14.68 9.30 8.05
N ALA A 84 -13.72 8.38 8.08
CA ALA A 84 -13.88 7.03 7.57
C ALA A 84 -12.85 6.09 8.18
N CYS A 85 -13.09 4.78 8.05
CA CYS A 85 -12.13 3.74 8.38
C CYS A 85 -11.86 2.90 7.11
N LEU A 86 -10.59 2.66 6.80
CA LEU A 86 -10.16 1.77 5.74
C LEU A 86 -9.70 0.44 6.33
N ARG A 87 -10.30 -0.67 5.91
CA ARG A 87 -9.81 -2.00 6.22
C ARG A 87 -8.85 -2.46 5.14
N ALA A 88 -7.62 -2.77 5.53
CA ALA A 88 -6.61 -3.36 4.66
C ALA A 88 -6.39 -4.81 5.12
N GLU A 89 -6.48 -5.74 4.17
CA GLU A 89 -6.37 -7.17 4.45
C GLU A 89 -5.12 -7.71 3.76
N ARG A 90 -4.43 -8.66 4.40
CA ARG A 90 -3.19 -9.28 3.93
C ARG A 90 -2.14 -8.25 3.51
N VAL A 91 -1.93 -7.24 4.36
CA VAL A 91 -0.87 -6.26 4.15
C VAL A 91 0.45 -6.95 4.46
N SER A 92 1.34 -7.04 3.46
CA SER A 92 2.64 -7.71 3.59
C SER A 92 3.71 -6.95 2.81
N SER A 93 4.94 -6.99 3.29
CA SER A 93 6.11 -6.57 2.51
C SER A 93 6.70 -7.74 1.74
N ILE A 94 7.09 -7.48 0.49
CA ILE A 94 7.88 -8.41 -0.31
C ILE A 94 9.23 -7.70 -0.57
N PRO A 95 10.37 -8.32 -0.25
CA PRO A 95 11.66 -7.75 -0.59
C PRO A 95 11.75 -7.56 -2.10
N VAL A 96 12.32 -6.44 -2.53
CA VAL A 96 12.64 -6.23 -3.94
C VAL A 96 14.01 -6.84 -4.17
N ASP A 97 14.06 -8.03 -4.77
CA ASP A 97 15.31 -8.62 -5.21
C ASP A 97 15.94 -7.69 -6.26
N GLN A 98 17.15 -7.19 -5.98
CA GLN A 98 17.89 -6.33 -6.91
C GLN A 98 18.47 -7.10 -8.10
N ASP A 99 18.36 -8.43 -8.11
CA ASP A 99 18.91 -9.28 -9.15
C ASP A 99 17.85 -9.67 -10.19
N ASN A 100 17.49 -8.73 -11.05
CA ASN A 100 16.90 -9.07 -12.35
C ASN A 100 18.00 -9.54 -13.33
N LYS A 101 18.83 -10.49 -12.88
CA LYS A 101 19.65 -11.37 -13.71
C LYS A 101 19.46 -12.79 -13.20
N ASN A 102 18.51 -13.48 -13.81
CA ASN A 102 18.33 -14.93 -13.91
C ASN A 102 17.01 -15.45 -13.30
N ASN A 103 16.11 -15.79 -14.21
CA ASN A 103 14.88 -16.51 -13.95
C ASN A 103 15.18 -17.95 -13.46
N ASN A 104 15.45 -18.22 -12.18
CA ASN A 104 15.31 -19.60 -11.63
C ASN A 104 15.42 -19.83 -10.10
N SER A 105 15.04 -18.90 -9.22
CA SER A 105 15.20 -19.13 -7.75
C SER A 105 14.16 -20.05 -7.11
N VAL A 106 13.09 -20.43 -7.82
CA VAL A 106 12.05 -21.36 -7.27
C VAL A 106 12.58 -22.79 -7.12
N LEU A 107 13.70 -23.15 -7.74
CA LEU A 107 14.26 -24.51 -7.70
C LEU A 107 15.34 -24.74 -6.62
N LEU A 108 15.78 -23.71 -5.87
CA LEU A 108 16.83 -23.88 -4.85
C LEU A 108 16.30 -24.16 -3.44
N ALA A 109 15.03 -23.84 -3.15
CA ALA A 109 14.45 -24.05 -1.82
C ALA A 109 14.23 -25.54 -1.48
N ASP A 110 14.26 -26.44 -2.48
CA ASP A 110 13.99 -27.87 -2.31
C ASP A 110 15.26 -28.73 -2.16
N ARG A 111 16.45 -28.12 -2.12
CA ARG A 111 17.74 -28.85 -1.98
C ARG A 111 18.47 -28.63 -0.66
N VAL A 112 17.91 -27.86 0.28
CA VAL A 112 18.51 -27.61 1.60
C VAL A 112 17.76 -28.38 2.69
N ALA A 113 17.35 -29.61 2.38
CA ALA A 113 16.67 -30.52 3.31
C ALA A 113 17.41 -31.86 3.45
N GLU A 114 18.73 -31.88 3.24
CA GLU A 114 19.55 -33.07 3.48
C GLU A 114 20.63 -32.72 4.52
N TYR A 115 20.19 -32.63 5.78
CA TYR A 115 21.06 -32.88 6.92
C TYR A 115 21.35 -34.38 6.92
N SER A 116 22.49 -34.80 6.34
CA SER A 116 23.05 -36.11 6.64
C SER A 116 24.01 -35.95 7.80
N ASP A 117 23.48 -36.29 8.97
CA ASP A 117 24.18 -36.57 10.22
C ASP A 117 24.94 -37.89 10.02
N GLU A 118 26.28 -37.89 10.04
CA GLU A 118 27.07 -39.10 10.36
C GLU A 118 28.36 -38.68 11.10
N ASP A 119 28.43 -39.15 12.36
CA ASP A 119 29.57 -39.16 13.26
C ASP A 119 30.71 -40.08 12.76
N GLU A 120 31.98 -39.66 12.92
CA GLU A 120 33.11 -40.36 13.60
C GLU A 120 34.47 -39.66 13.34
#